data_AF-A0A7V3XDR2-F1
#
_entry.id   AF-A0A7V3XDR2-F1
#
_cell.length_a   1.000
_cell.length_b   1.000
_cell.length_c   1.000
_cell.angle_alpha   90.00
_cell.angle_beta   90.00
_cell.angle_gamma   90.00
#
_symmetry.space_group_name_H-M   'P 1'
#
loop_
_entity.id
_entity.type
_entity.pdbx_description
1 polymer ?
#
loop_
_entity_poly.entity_id
_entity_poly.type
_entity_poly.pdbx_seq_one_letter_code
_entity_poly.pdbx_strand_id
1 'polypeptide(L)'
;MGAGESPIPPRMRIMNSYPGWGENGGRERAPFPPFMFSSMKKASIDVGTNSVLLLIAEVGPDGKITPIQDEANITRLGEGFGKSKVLKPDAMERTFAVLKKYMDLVRNQGIPEVKA
;
A
#
# COMPACT_ATOMS: atom_id res chain seq x y z
N MET A 1 -14.59 -2.73 -38.89
CA MET A 1 -14.98 -3.14 -37.53
C MET A 1 -13.89 -2.63 -36.59
N GLY A 2 -14.21 -1.57 -35.84
CA GLY A 2 -13.23 -0.78 -35.08
C GLY A 2 -12.75 -1.50 -33.83
N ALA A 3 -11.43 -1.48 -33.61
CA ALA A 3 -10.85 -1.80 -32.32
C ALA A 3 -11.26 -0.68 -31.35
N GLY A 4 -12.06 -1.04 -30.33
CA GLY A 4 -12.44 -0.11 -29.27
C GLY A 4 -11.19 0.31 -28.49
N GLU A 5 -10.86 1.60 -28.53
CA GLU A 5 -9.80 2.17 -27.72
C GLU A 5 -10.14 1.97 -26.23
N SER A 6 -9.22 1.33 -25.51
CA SER A 6 -9.33 1.17 -24.06
C SER A 6 -9.20 2.53 -23.37
N PRO A 7 -9.99 2.84 -22.33
CA PRO A 7 -9.95 4.13 -21.68
C PRO A 7 -8.57 4.39 -21.07
N ILE A 8 -7.99 5.53 -21.44
CA ILE A 8 -6.68 5.98 -20.98
C ILE A 8 -6.74 6.22 -19.45
N PRO A 9 -5.80 5.66 -18.66
CA PRO A 9 -5.81 5.82 -17.20
C PRO A 9 -5.62 7.30 -16.78
N PRO A 10 -6.19 7.74 -15.64
CA PRO A 10 -6.25 9.15 -15.25
C PRO A 10 -4.88 9.86 -15.23
N ARG A 11 -3.81 9.15 -14.85
CA ARG A 11 -2.44 9.71 -14.79
C ARG A 11 -1.89 10.10 -16.17
N MET A 12 -2.41 9.49 -17.23
CA MET A 12 -1.94 9.64 -18.60
C MET A 12 -2.74 10.73 -19.33
N ARG A 13 -3.89 11.15 -18.79
CA ARG A 13 -4.68 12.29 -19.30
C ARG A 13 -3.96 13.63 -19.12
N ILE A 14 -3.10 13.72 -18.10
CA ILE A 14 -2.29 14.90 -17.78
C ILE A 14 -1.15 15.09 -18.80
N MET A 15 -0.74 14.02 -19.50
CA MET A 15 0.33 14.08 -20.52
C MET A 15 -0.03 14.95 -21.73
N ASN A 16 -1.31 14.99 -22.14
CA ASN A 16 -1.77 15.77 -23.29
C ASN A 16 -1.74 17.29 -23.08
N SER A 17 -1.57 17.77 -21.84
CA SER A 17 -1.48 19.19 -21.52
C SER A 17 -0.05 19.72 -21.41
N TYR A 18 0.98 18.87 -21.55
CA TYR A 18 2.36 19.34 -21.53
C TYR A 18 2.79 19.83 -22.92
N PRO A 19 3.11 21.13 -23.07
CA PRO A 19 3.60 21.65 -24.34
C PRO A 19 4.95 21.00 -24.66
N GLY A 20 5.02 20.24 -25.76
CA GLY A 20 6.23 19.55 -26.22
C GLY A 20 6.06 18.06 -26.54
N TRP A 21 4.93 17.46 -26.19
CA TRP A 21 4.59 16.07 -26.53
C TRP A 21 3.61 16.04 -27.71
N GLY A 22 4.13 16.09 -28.94
CA GLY A 22 3.28 16.07 -30.14
C GLY A 22 4.03 15.93 -31.47
N GLU A 23 3.65 14.89 -32.21
CA GLU A 23 3.69 14.63 -33.67
C GLU A 23 4.92 14.89 -34.55
N ASN A 24 5.96 15.59 -34.14
CA ASN A 24 7.14 15.79 -35.01
C ASN A 24 8.42 15.26 -34.37
N GLY A 25 8.91 14.15 -34.94
CA GLY A 25 10.08 13.37 -34.52
C GLY A 25 11.42 14.12 -34.56
N GLY A 26 11.61 15.08 -33.65
CA GLY A 26 12.87 15.73 -33.33
C GLY A 26 13.57 15.03 -32.17
N ARG A 27 14.82 14.63 -32.39
CA ARG A 27 15.66 13.86 -31.46
C ARG A 27 16.18 14.71 -30.31
N GLU A 28 15.34 15.02 -29.34
CA GLU A 28 15.80 15.31 -27.98
C GLU A 28 14.64 14.99 -27.04
N ARG A 29 14.65 13.79 -26.46
CA ARG A 29 13.66 13.40 -25.46
C ARG A 29 13.92 14.29 -24.24
N ALA A 30 13.13 15.35 -24.06
CA ALA A 30 13.10 16.06 -22.79
C ALA A 30 12.92 15.02 -21.67
N PRO A 31 13.70 15.09 -20.57
CA PRO A 31 13.54 14.15 -19.48
C PRO A 31 12.09 14.21 -19.02
N PHE A 32 11.44 13.05 -18.93
CA PHE A 32 10.14 12.94 -18.28
C PHE A 32 10.20 13.71 -16.94
N PRO A 33 9.21 14.54 -16.60
CA PRO A 33 9.25 15.28 -15.35
C PRO A 33 9.45 14.28 -14.19
N PRO A 34 10.37 14.54 -13.24
CA PRO A 34 10.73 13.58 -12.19
C PRO A 34 9.55 13.19 -11.29
N PHE A 35 8.45 13.96 -11.34
CA PHE A 35 7.19 13.66 -10.67
C PHE A 35 6.44 12.44 -11.25
N MET A 36 6.83 11.90 -12.42
CA MET A 36 6.19 10.71 -13.01
C MET A 36 6.59 9.39 -12.36
N PHE A 37 7.60 9.38 -11.49
CA PHE A 37 7.91 8.26 -10.63
C PHE A 37 7.56 8.61 -9.19
N SER A 38 6.28 8.87 -8.95
CA SER A 38 5.75 9.00 -7.60
C SER A 38 6.06 7.72 -6.84
N SER A 39 6.75 7.86 -5.72
CA SER A 39 6.77 6.87 -4.67
C SER A 39 5.34 6.45 -4.30
N MET A 40 5.16 5.17 -4.00
CA MET A 40 3.85 4.62 -3.62
C MET A 40 3.83 4.33 -2.12
N LYS A 41 2.82 4.85 -1.41
CA LYS A 41 2.54 4.40 -0.05
C LYS A 41 1.93 3.00 -0.10
N LYS A 42 2.49 2.09 0.69
CA LYS A 42 1.98 0.73 0.90
C LYS A 42 1.80 0.46 2.38
N ALA A 43 0.89 -0.45 2.70
CA ALA A 43 0.67 -0.93 4.05
C ALA A 43 0.73 -2.47 4.09
N SER A 44 1.34 -3.00 5.13
CA SER A 44 1.28 -4.41 5.48
C SER A 44 0.90 -4.61 6.93
N ILE A 45 0.06 -5.60 7.20
CA ILE A 45 -0.25 -6.07 8.55
C ILE A 45 0.25 -7.51 8.67
N ASP A 46 0.88 -7.87 9.77
CA ASP A 46 1.29 -9.25 10.04
C ASP A 46 0.67 -9.71 11.36
N VAL A 47 -0.04 -10.84 11.34
CA VAL A 47 -0.73 -11.40 12.51
C VAL A 47 0.05 -12.62 13.02
N GLY A 48 0.91 -12.37 14.00
CA GLY A 48 1.68 -13.40 14.68
C GLY A 48 0.93 -14.04 15.85
N THR A 49 1.53 -15.08 16.43
CA THR A 49 1.01 -15.74 17.63
C THR A 49 1.10 -14.87 18.89
N ASN A 50 2.05 -13.93 18.94
CA ASN A 50 2.25 -13.03 20.07
C ASN A 50 1.79 -11.59 19.80
N SER A 51 2.01 -11.11 18.58
CA SER A 51 1.87 -9.70 18.23
C SER A 51 1.24 -9.52 16.86
N VAL A 52 0.60 -8.37 16.67
CA VAL A 52 0.16 -7.86 15.38
C VAL A 52 1.01 -6.65 15.02
N LEU A 53 1.61 -6.69 13.84
CA LEU A 53 2.49 -5.64 13.32
C LEU A 53 1.77 -4.85 12.22
N LEU A 54 2.04 -3.56 12.13
CA LEU A 54 1.65 -2.70 11.01
C LEU A 54 2.90 -1.97 10.52
N LEU A 55 3.15 -2.04 9.21
CA LEU A 55 4.12 -1.21 8.53
C LEU A 55 3.41 -0.44 7.42
N ILE A 56 3.48 0.89 7.50
CA ILE A 56 3.15 1.79 6.40
C ILE A 56 4.46 2.38 5.91
N ALA A 57 4.73 2.24 4.62
CA ALA A 57 5.99 2.70 4.03
C ALA A 57 5.78 3.35 2.67
N GLU A 58 6.68 4.27 2.37
CA GLU A 58 6.87 4.83 1.05
C GLU A 58 7.83 3.93 0.27
N VAL A 59 7.42 3.49 -0.92
CA VAL A 59 8.25 2.68 -1.82
C VAL A 59 8.68 3.54 -3.00
N GLY A 60 9.97 3.85 -3.06
CA GLY A 60 10.60 4.58 -4.15
C GLY A 60 10.65 3.76 -5.45
N PRO A 61 10.87 4.41 -6.61
CA PRO A 61 10.97 3.74 -7.90
C PRO A 61 12.19 2.81 -8.03
N ASP A 62 13.21 3.03 -7.20
CA ASP A 62 14.39 2.17 -7.01
C ASP A 62 14.12 0.97 -6.09
N GLY A 63 12.89 0.84 -5.57
CA GLY A 63 12.50 -0.19 -4.61
C GLY A 63 12.90 0.14 -3.17
N LYS A 64 13.49 1.32 -2.90
CA LYS A 64 13.82 1.74 -1.54
C LYS A 64 12.55 1.88 -0.72
N ILE A 65 12.51 1.22 0.44
CA ILE A 65 11.41 1.27 1.38
C ILE A 65 11.78 2.23 2.51
N THR A 66 10.98 3.27 2.68
CA THR A 66 11.11 4.24 3.77
C THR A 66 9.89 4.10 4.69
N PRO A 67 10.06 3.60 5.93
CA PRO A 67 8.96 3.52 6.89
C PRO A 67 8.37 4.91 7.18
N ILE A 68 7.05 5.00 7.10
CA ILE A 68 6.26 6.17 7.52
C ILE A 68 5.68 5.92 8.92
N GLN A 69 5.16 4.71 9.15
CA GLN A 69 4.62 4.29 10.44
C GLN A 69 4.91 2.81 10.66
N ASP A 70 5.36 2.47 11.86
CA ASP A 70 5.69 1.12 12.29
C ASP A 70 5.11 0.93 13.70
N GLU A 71 4.19 -0.02 13.84
CA GLU A 71 3.46 -0.27 15.08
C GLU A 71 3.47 -1.76 15.42
N ALA A 72 3.71 -2.08 16.69
CA ALA A 72 3.63 -3.43 17.21
C ALA A 72 2.70 -3.48 18.43
N ASN A 73 1.70 -4.35 18.41
CA ASN A 73 0.78 -4.54 19.52
C ASN A 73 0.75 -6.02 19.92
N ILE A 74 0.96 -6.29 21.21
CA ILE A 74 0.95 -7.65 21.76
C ILE A 74 -0.50 -8.06 22.03
N THR A 75 -1.00 -9.06 21.30
CA THR A 75 -2.36 -9.59 21.46
C THR A 75 -2.38 -10.99 22.05
N ARG A 76 -1.25 -11.71 21.97
CA ARG A 76 -1.07 -13.11 22.40
C ARG A 76 -2.12 -14.05 21.80
N LEU A 77 -2.41 -13.90 20.51
CA LEU A 77 -3.42 -14.70 19.80
C LEU A 77 -3.24 -16.22 20.01
N GLY A 78 -1.99 -16.70 20.00
CA GLY A 78 -1.64 -18.11 20.17
C GLY A 78 -1.69 -18.64 21.59
N GLU A 79 -2.13 -17.86 22.58
CA GLU A 79 -2.13 -18.29 23.98
C GLU A 79 -3.03 -19.52 24.21
N GLY A 80 -2.46 -20.60 24.73
CA GLY A 80 -3.19 -21.84 24.95
C GLY A 80 -3.54 -22.64 23.67
N PHE A 81 -3.20 -22.15 22.48
CA PHE A 81 -3.46 -22.84 21.21
C PHE A 81 -2.71 -24.16 21.12
N GLY A 82 -1.45 -24.23 21.59
CA GLY A 82 -0.63 -25.44 21.45
C GLY A 82 -1.25 -26.73 22.01
N LYS A 83 -2.01 -26.63 23.11
CA LYS A 83 -2.68 -27.79 23.75
C LYS A 83 -4.12 -28.00 23.28
N SER A 84 -4.86 -26.90 23.12
CA SER A 84 -6.29 -26.94 22.79
C SER A 84 -6.57 -26.98 21.28
N LYS A 85 -5.61 -26.56 20.46
CA LYS A 85 -5.74 -26.25 19.03
C LYS A 85 -6.87 -25.27 18.70
N VAL A 86 -7.31 -24.49 19.69
CA VAL A 86 -8.39 -23.51 19.57
C VAL A 86 -7.88 -22.16 20.04
N LEU A 87 -8.21 -21.11 19.28
CA LEU A 87 -7.92 -19.74 19.67
C LEU A 87 -8.92 -19.32 20.75
N LYS A 88 -8.42 -18.69 21.81
CA LYS A 88 -9.30 -18.21 22.88
C LYS A 88 -10.12 -17.00 22.40
N PRO A 89 -11.42 -16.92 22.74
CA PRO A 89 -12.26 -15.78 22.38
C PRO A 89 -11.63 -14.43 22.76
N ASP A 90 -11.17 -14.29 24.00
CA ASP A 90 -10.55 -13.04 24.49
C ASP A 90 -9.30 -12.65 23.68
N ALA A 91 -8.51 -13.63 23.21
CA ALA A 91 -7.33 -13.38 22.41
C ALA A 91 -7.69 -12.93 20.99
N MET A 92 -8.77 -13.48 20.43
CA MET A 92 -9.35 -13.03 19.16
C MET A 92 -9.89 -11.60 19.29
N GLU A 93 -10.62 -11.28 20.36
CA GLU A 93 -11.19 -9.94 20.59
C GLU A 93 -10.11 -8.86 20.67
N ARG A 94 -9.04 -9.09 21.44
CA ARG A 94 -7.87 -8.18 21.47
C ARG A 94 -7.26 -7.99 20.09
N THR A 95 -7.15 -9.08 19.32
CA THR A 95 -6.60 -9.06 17.97
C THR A 95 -7.49 -8.26 17.01
N PHE A 96 -8.81 -8.45 17.06
CA PHE A 96 -9.76 -7.68 16.26
C PHE A 96 -9.73 -6.18 16.60
N ALA A 97 -9.61 -5.83 17.88
CA ALA A 97 -9.50 -4.43 18.30
C ALA A 97 -8.25 -3.76 17.69
N VAL A 98 -7.10 -4.45 17.69
CA VAL A 98 -5.86 -3.97 17.08
C VAL A 98 -5.98 -3.87 15.55
N LEU A 99 -6.53 -4.89 14.89
CA LEU A 99 -6.74 -4.88 13.44
C LEU A 99 -7.64 -3.71 13.01
N LYS A 100 -8.71 -3.43 13.76
CA LYS A 100 -9.59 -2.28 13.51
C LYS A 100 -8.82 -0.96 13.61
N LYS A 101 -8.06 -0.77 14.70
CA LYS A 101 -7.20 0.41 14.89
C LYS A 101 -6.23 0.58 13.69
N TYR A 102 -5.57 -0.49 13.27
CA TYR A 102 -4.61 -0.43 12.17
C TYR A 102 -5.28 -0.13 10.82
N MET A 103 -6.44 -0.71 10.53
CA MET A 103 -7.20 -0.38 9.33
C MET A 103 -7.63 1.08 9.30
N ASP A 104 -8.01 1.66 10.44
CA ASP A 104 -8.34 3.08 10.53
C ASP A 104 -7.10 3.96 10.24
N LEU A 105 -5.92 3.60 10.77
CA LEU A 105 -4.66 4.28 10.46
C LEU A 105 -4.32 4.24 8.96
N VAL A 106 -4.43 3.05 8.34
CA VAL A 106 -4.20 2.89 6.89
C VAL A 106 -5.16 3.74 6.07
N ARG A 107 -6.46 3.72 6.40
CA ARG A 107 -7.49 4.49 5.70
C ARG A 107 -7.24 6.00 5.81
N ASN A 108 -6.86 6.47 6.99
CA ASN A 108 -6.52 7.88 7.22
C ASN A 108 -5.29 8.33 6.43
N GLN A 109 -4.42 7.40 6.04
CA GLN A 109 -3.26 7.66 5.18
C GLN A 109 -3.59 7.60 3.67
N GLY A 110 -4.85 7.31 3.29
CA GLY A 110 -5.29 7.23 1.90
C GLY A 110 -4.76 6.03 1.13
N ILE A 111 -4.37 4.96 1.83
CA ILE A 111 -3.80 3.76 1.21
C ILE A 111 -4.95 2.84 0.79
N PRO A 112 -5.08 2.50 -0.50
CA PRO A 112 -6.25 1.78 -1.02
C PRO A 112 -6.22 0.27 -0.75
N GLU A 113 -5.03 -0.29 -0.48
CA GLU A 113 -4.83 -1.73 -0.33
C GLU A 113 -3.86 -2.02 0.83
N VAL A 114 -4.16 -3.05 1.60
CA VAL A 114 -3.29 -3.59 2.65
C VAL A 114 -2.97 -5.03 2.30
N LYS A 115 -1.70 -5.41 2.45
CA LYS A 115 -1.31 -6.82 2.43
C LYS A 115 -1.31 -7.37 3.85
N ALA A 116 -2.03 -8.47 4.08
CA ALA A 116 -2.09 -9.15 5.37
C ALA A 116 -1.81 -10.65 5.19
#